data_AF-A0A917TI58-F1
#
_entry.id   AF-A0A917TI58-F1
#
_cell.length_a   1.000
_cell.length_b   1.000
_cell.length_c   1.000
_cell.angle_alpha   90.00
_cell.angle_beta   90.00
_cell.angle_gamma   90.00
#
_symmetry.space_group_name_H-M   'P 1'
#
loop_
_entity.id
_entity.type
_entity.pdbx_description
1 polymer ?
#
loop_
_entity_poly.entity_id
_entity_poly.type
_entity_poly.pdbx_seq_one_letter_code
_entity_poly.pdbx_strand_id
1 'polypeptide(L)'
;MTRTIQVRAFLNMAKDALGRPLGMLDGYATGHALALAFETTVMRSPEGDLAICEQVFCTLNVGDDPEFGTPDARAVAYRAQGHRSLSVGDVVAIDQRFYACARFGFKPIDPPAAGDLSAGTGPHRGPAPATPTRPATAATFPPLRQVSTDTAPAATTTASPQTSPQPHRLGR
;
A
#
# COMPACT_ATOMS: atom_id res chain seq x y z
N MET A 1 -3.70 1.28 -31.72
CA MET A 1 -2.63 0.33 -31.39
C MET A 1 -2.54 0.23 -29.88
N THR A 2 -2.79 -0.94 -29.30
CA THR A 2 -2.76 -1.12 -27.85
C THR A 2 -1.31 -1.41 -27.43
N ARG A 3 -0.72 -0.52 -26.62
CA ARG A 3 0.69 -0.61 -26.20
C ARG A 3 0.78 -1.33 -24.85
N THR A 4 1.65 -2.32 -24.78
CA THR A 4 2.07 -2.96 -23.53
C THR A 4 3.15 -2.13 -22.84
N ILE A 5 3.18 -2.17 -21.51
CA ILE A 5 4.16 -1.48 -20.68
C ILE A 5 4.72 -2.43 -19.61
N GLN A 6 5.97 -2.21 -19.22
CA GLN A 6 6.63 -3.03 -18.21
C GLN A 6 6.30 -2.51 -16.82
N VAL A 7 5.96 -3.42 -15.90
CA VAL A 7 5.62 -3.11 -14.53
C VAL A 7 6.49 -3.93 -13.58
N ARG A 8 7.09 -3.26 -12.61
CA ARG A 8 7.95 -3.86 -11.59
C ARG A 8 7.51 -3.39 -10.22
N ALA A 9 7.43 -4.30 -9.24
CA ALA A 9 7.20 -3.94 -7.85
C ALA A 9 8.42 -4.30 -7.00
N PHE A 10 8.81 -3.35 -6.15
CA PHE A 10 9.96 -3.42 -5.29
C PHE A 10 9.52 -3.33 -3.83
N LEU A 11 10.00 -4.27 -3.02
CA LEU A 11 9.82 -4.25 -1.58
C LEU A 11 10.88 -3.38 -0.93
N ASN A 12 10.46 -2.47 -0.07
CA ASN A 12 11.35 -1.70 0.77
C ASN A 12 11.93 -2.58 1.88
N MET A 13 13.26 -2.65 1.89
CA MET A 13 14.08 -3.46 2.79
C MET A 13 14.83 -2.60 3.82
N ALA A 14 14.65 -1.27 3.79
CA ALA A 14 15.31 -0.36 4.70
C ALA A 14 14.89 -0.63 6.15
N LYS A 15 15.89 -0.75 7.01
CA LYS A 15 15.74 -0.97 8.45
C LYS A 15 16.55 0.07 9.21
N ASP A 16 16.09 0.40 10.41
CA ASP A 16 16.86 1.23 11.33
C ASP A 16 17.96 0.41 12.04
N ALA A 17 18.70 1.07 12.93
CA ALA A 17 19.78 0.45 13.70
C ALA A 17 19.30 -0.70 14.63
N LEU A 18 18.00 -0.77 14.93
CA LEU A 18 17.38 -1.82 15.73
C LEU A 18 16.74 -2.91 14.86
N GLY A 19 16.92 -2.84 13.53
CA GLY A 19 16.34 -3.79 12.58
C GLY A 19 14.86 -3.57 12.28
N ARG A 20 14.26 -2.47 12.75
CA ARG A 20 12.85 -2.14 12.52
C ARG A 20 12.66 -1.58 11.10
N PRO A 21 11.61 -1.95 10.37
CA PRO A 21 11.40 -1.47 9.00
C PRO A 21 11.07 0.03 8.97
N LEU A 22 11.81 0.82 8.18
CA LEU A 22 11.61 2.27 8.06
C LEU A 22 10.43 2.61 7.13
N GLY A 23 10.28 1.87 6.03
CA GLY A 23 9.32 2.20 4.97
C GLY A 23 7.85 2.17 5.40
N MET A 24 7.48 1.28 6.33
CA MET A 24 6.07 1.00 6.61
C MET A 24 5.34 2.09 7.39
N LEU A 25 6.05 2.93 8.14
CA LEU A 25 5.45 3.98 8.96
C LEU A 25 5.57 5.36 8.32
N ASP A 26 6.74 5.63 7.74
CA ASP A 26 7.15 6.94 7.23
C ASP A 26 7.08 7.04 5.70
N GLY A 27 6.88 5.92 5.01
CA GLY A 27 6.89 5.85 3.56
C GLY A 27 8.28 5.68 2.97
N TYR A 28 8.36 5.83 1.65
CA TYR A 28 9.63 5.75 0.94
C TYR A 28 10.45 7.03 1.15
N ALA A 29 11.75 6.87 1.35
CA ALA A 29 12.74 7.94 1.34
C ALA A 29 13.91 7.56 0.43
N THR A 30 14.54 8.55 -0.17
CA THR A 30 15.73 8.36 -1.02
C THR A 30 16.84 7.64 -0.24
N GLY A 31 17.49 6.66 -0.87
CA GLY A 31 18.50 5.81 -0.23
C GLY A 31 17.93 4.59 0.52
N HIS A 32 16.59 4.43 0.59
CA HIS A 32 16.01 3.18 1.06
C HIS A 32 16.33 2.04 0.10
N ALA A 33 16.93 0.97 0.63
CA ALA A 33 17.18 -0.24 -0.14
C ALA A 33 15.86 -0.89 -0.60
N LEU A 34 15.79 -1.25 -1.87
CA LEU A 34 14.64 -1.82 -2.57
C LEU A 34 15.02 -3.17 -3.17
N ALA A 35 14.18 -4.19 -2.98
CA ALA A 35 14.34 -5.50 -3.59
C ALA A 35 13.25 -5.75 -4.62
N LEU A 36 13.63 -6.02 -5.87
CA LEU A 36 12.68 -6.40 -6.90
C LEU A 36 11.99 -7.72 -6.50
N ALA A 37 10.67 -7.71 -6.41
CA ALA A 37 9.90 -8.88 -6.00
C ALA A 37 8.89 -9.33 -7.06
N PHE A 38 8.52 -8.44 -7.99
CA PHE A 38 7.52 -8.73 -9.00
C PHE A 38 7.86 -8.03 -10.31
N GLU A 39 7.73 -8.74 -11.43
CA GLU A 39 7.87 -8.19 -12.77
C GLU A 39 6.81 -8.77 -13.71
N THR A 40 6.11 -7.89 -14.43
CA THR A 40 5.12 -8.29 -15.42
C THR A 40 5.00 -7.25 -16.53
N THR A 41 4.20 -7.56 -17.53
CA THR A 41 3.81 -6.61 -18.59
C THR A 41 2.31 -6.45 -18.53
N VAL A 42 1.80 -5.24 -18.65
CA VAL A 42 0.35 -4.98 -18.67
C VAL A 42 -0.03 -4.14 -19.88
N MET A 43 -1.31 -4.15 -20.21
CA MET A 43 -1.86 -3.20 -21.17
C MET A 43 -1.88 -1.81 -20.53
N ARG A 44 -1.53 -0.79 -21.31
CA ARG A 44 -1.63 0.59 -20.82
C ARG A 44 -3.09 0.91 -20.47
N SER A 45 -3.33 1.37 -19.25
CA SER A 45 -4.64 1.84 -18.81
C SER A 45 -4.94 3.24 -19.37
N PRO A 46 -6.16 3.51 -19.89
CA PRO A 46 -6.59 4.85 -20.23
C PRO A 46 -6.76 5.76 -19.00
N GLU A 47 -6.91 5.18 -17.80
CA GLU A 47 -7.02 5.89 -16.52
C GLU A 47 -5.65 6.36 -16.00
N GLY A 48 -4.57 5.97 -16.67
CA GLY A 48 -3.21 6.38 -16.34
C GLY A 48 -2.47 5.46 -15.36
N ASP A 49 -1.30 5.92 -14.92
CA ASP A 49 -0.34 5.10 -14.18
C ASP A 49 -0.82 4.73 -12.77
N LEU A 50 -1.58 5.61 -12.10
CA LEU A 50 -2.09 5.33 -10.75
C LEU A 50 -3.07 4.14 -10.74
N ALA A 51 -3.91 4.01 -11.77
CA ALA A 51 -4.80 2.85 -11.92
C ALA A 51 -4.01 1.54 -12.07
N ILE A 52 -2.85 1.61 -12.73
CA ILE A 52 -1.94 0.46 -12.87
C ILE A 52 -1.28 0.13 -11.54
N CYS A 53 -0.85 1.14 -10.78
CA CYS A 53 -0.31 0.94 -9.43
C CYS A 53 -1.34 0.29 -8.49
N GLU A 54 -2.59 0.76 -8.49
CA GLU A 54 -3.69 0.16 -7.73
C GLU A 54 -3.98 -1.28 -8.17
N GLN A 55 -3.97 -1.55 -9.48
CA GLN A 55 -4.13 -2.91 -9.98
C GLN A 55 -3.03 -3.85 -9.46
N VAL A 56 -1.76 -3.40 -9.46
CA VAL A 56 -0.64 -4.16 -8.91
C VAL A 56 -0.81 -4.36 -7.40
N PHE A 57 -1.21 -3.31 -6.68
CA PHE A 57 -1.47 -3.39 -5.24
C PHE A 57 -2.51 -4.44 -4.91
N CYS A 58 -3.68 -4.42 -5.56
CA CYS A 58 -4.72 -5.42 -5.39
C CYS A 58 -4.23 -6.82 -5.74
N THR A 59 -3.52 -6.97 -6.88
CA THR A 59 -2.98 -8.27 -7.32
C THR A 59 -2.04 -8.86 -6.27
N LEU A 60 -1.10 -8.08 -5.72
CA LEU A 60 -0.09 -8.60 -4.79
C LEU A 60 -0.55 -8.71 -3.33
N ASN A 61 -1.70 -8.11 -2.98
CA ASN A 61 -2.24 -8.15 -1.62
C ASN A 61 -3.33 -9.19 -1.42
N VAL A 62 -4.26 -9.31 -2.39
CA VAL A 62 -5.42 -10.19 -2.28
C VAL A 62 -5.64 -11.04 -3.54
N GLY A 63 -4.80 -10.89 -4.57
CA GLY A 63 -5.00 -11.57 -5.85
C GLY A 63 -4.82 -13.08 -5.78
N ASP A 64 -4.21 -13.62 -4.73
CA ASP A 64 -4.09 -15.06 -4.49
C ASP A 64 -5.28 -15.68 -3.72
N ASP A 65 -6.14 -14.84 -3.15
CA ASP A 65 -7.20 -15.26 -2.24
C ASP A 65 -8.53 -15.51 -2.99
N PRO A 66 -9.07 -16.74 -2.96
CA PRO A 66 -10.32 -17.08 -3.65
C PRO A 66 -11.56 -16.35 -3.10
N GLU A 67 -11.51 -15.80 -1.88
CA GLU A 67 -12.61 -14.99 -1.33
C GLU A 67 -12.80 -13.67 -2.11
N PHE A 68 -11.76 -13.21 -2.83
CA PHE A 68 -11.78 -11.99 -3.63
C PHE A 68 -11.96 -12.24 -5.14
N GLY A 69 -12.20 -13.48 -5.56
CA GLY A 69 -12.46 -13.88 -6.94
C GLY A 69 -11.60 -15.05 -7.42
N THR A 70 -11.46 -15.23 -8.73
CA THR A 70 -10.55 -16.24 -9.29
C THR A 70 -9.10 -15.82 -9.01
N PRO A 71 -8.28 -16.64 -8.30
CA PRO A 71 -6.90 -16.28 -8.01
C PRO A 71 -6.08 -15.99 -9.27
N ASP A 72 -5.35 -14.87 -9.25
CA ASP A 72 -4.38 -14.52 -10.28
C ASP A 72 -3.14 -15.40 -10.12
N ALA A 73 -2.79 -16.16 -11.16
CA ALA A 73 -1.64 -17.05 -11.15
C ALA A 73 -0.32 -16.33 -10.79
N ARG A 74 -0.21 -15.04 -11.14
CA ARG A 74 0.97 -14.22 -10.81
C ARG A 74 1.03 -13.90 -9.32
N ALA A 75 -0.12 -13.65 -8.70
CA ALA A 75 -0.22 -13.41 -7.25
C ALA A 75 0.08 -14.68 -6.45
N VAL A 76 -0.51 -15.81 -6.87
CA VAL A 76 -0.25 -17.13 -6.25
C VAL A 76 1.25 -17.45 -6.28
N ALA A 77 1.90 -17.24 -7.43
CA ALA A 77 3.31 -17.53 -7.56
C ALA A 77 4.20 -16.51 -6.81
N TYR A 78 3.80 -15.25 -6.72
CA TYR A 78 4.43 -14.24 -5.86
C TYR A 78 4.41 -14.65 -4.39
N ARG A 79 3.26 -15.15 -3.89
CA ARG A 79 3.10 -15.63 -2.51
C ARG A 79 3.84 -16.94 -2.24
N ALA A 80 3.86 -17.86 -3.20
CA ALA A 80 4.62 -19.10 -3.09
C ALA A 80 6.14 -18.87 -2.91
N GLN A 81 6.66 -17.72 -3.31
CA GLN A 81 8.05 -17.29 -3.07
C GLN A 81 8.28 -16.70 -1.66
N GLY A 82 7.25 -16.65 -0.81
CA GLY A 82 7.33 -16.09 0.54
C GLY A 82 7.36 -14.56 0.58
N HIS A 83 7.01 -13.89 -0.52
CA HIS A 83 6.92 -12.44 -0.53
C HIS A 83 5.72 -11.95 0.32
N ARG A 84 5.96 -10.87 1.06
CA ARG A 84 4.91 -10.20 1.84
C ARG A 84 4.02 -9.34 0.94
N SER A 85 2.88 -8.93 1.45
CA SER A 85 1.99 -7.93 0.83
C SER A 85 2.75 -6.64 0.52
N LEU A 86 2.34 -5.93 -0.53
CA LEU A 86 2.74 -4.54 -0.74
C LEU A 86 2.19 -3.65 0.37
N SER A 87 3.03 -2.74 0.86
CA SER A 87 2.71 -1.84 1.96
C SER A 87 3.32 -0.46 1.72
N VAL A 88 3.02 0.46 2.63
CA VAL A 88 3.58 1.81 2.65
C VAL A 88 5.11 1.73 2.56
N GLY A 89 5.67 2.55 1.67
CA GLY A 89 7.10 2.64 1.42
C GLY A 89 7.64 1.71 0.34
N ASP A 90 6.85 0.75 -0.15
CA ASP A 90 7.18 -0.02 -1.34
C ASP A 90 7.05 0.81 -2.62
N VAL A 91 7.69 0.36 -3.71
CA VAL A 91 7.76 1.12 -4.95
C VAL A 91 7.26 0.29 -6.13
N VAL A 92 6.42 0.90 -6.98
CA VAL A 92 6.01 0.37 -8.27
C VAL A 92 6.66 1.21 -9.36
N ALA A 93 7.35 0.56 -10.30
CA ALA A 93 7.89 1.18 -11.50
C ALA A 93 7.05 0.79 -12.72
N ILE A 94 6.69 1.79 -13.52
CA ILE A 94 6.00 1.65 -14.79
C ILE A 94 6.93 2.21 -15.87
N ASP A 95 7.50 1.33 -16.68
CA ASP A 95 8.64 1.61 -17.54
C ASP A 95 9.80 2.28 -16.75
N GLN A 96 9.98 3.60 -16.91
CA GLN A 96 10.99 4.43 -16.24
C GLN A 96 10.42 5.38 -15.16
N ARG A 97 9.12 5.32 -14.89
CA ARG A 97 8.44 6.16 -13.89
C ARG A 97 8.22 5.39 -12.61
N PHE A 98 8.40 6.02 -11.46
CA PHE A 98 8.38 5.36 -10.16
C PHE A 98 7.34 5.99 -9.23
N TYR A 99 6.67 5.12 -8.49
CA TYR A 99 5.57 5.48 -7.61
C TYR A 99 5.74 4.75 -6.27
N ALA A 100 5.84 5.51 -5.18
CA ALA A 100 5.86 4.96 -3.83
C ALA A 100 4.43 4.73 -3.34
N CYS A 101 4.18 3.55 -2.75
CA CYS A 101 2.96 3.28 -2.01
C CYS A 101 2.93 4.21 -0.78
N ALA A 102 1.94 5.09 -0.74
CA ALA A 102 1.72 6.01 0.36
C ALA A 102 0.62 5.45 1.29
N ARG A 103 0.35 6.15 2.40
CA ARG A 103 -0.80 5.79 3.27
C ARG A 103 -2.13 5.81 2.51
N PHE A 104 -2.25 6.69 1.51
CA PHE A 104 -3.39 6.79 0.63
C PHE A 104 -2.91 6.83 -0.82
N GLY A 105 -3.13 5.74 -1.54
CA GLY A 105 -2.75 5.60 -2.95
C GLY A 105 -1.23 5.62 -3.18
N PHE A 106 -0.83 6.26 -4.28
CA PHE A 106 0.55 6.26 -4.76
C PHE A 106 1.05 7.67 -5.02
N LYS A 107 2.31 7.92 -4.64
CA LYS A 107 2.99 9.20 -4.85
C LYS A 107 4.10 9.02 -5.90
N PRO A 108 4.17 9.86 -6.95
CA PRO A 108 5.30 9.84 -7.86
C PRO A 108 6.60 10.21 -7.13
N ILE A 109 7.67 9.51 -7.45
CA ILE A 109 9.02 9.74 -6.91
C ILE A 109 10.02 9.81 -8.05
N ASP A 110 11.16 10.43 -7.77
CA ASP A 110 12.32 10.32 -8.68
C ASP A 110 12.81 8.87 -8.73
N PRO A 111 13.45 8.46 -9.85
CA PRO A 111 14.07 7.14 -9.94
C PRO A 111 15.04 6.90 -8.77
N PRO A 112 14.92 5.77 -8.05
CA PRO A 112 15.88 5.40 -7.02
C PRO A 112 17.29 5.27 -7.62
N ALA A 113 18.32 5.52 -6.80
CA ALA A 113 19.69 5.33 -7.27
C ALA A 113 19.92 3.86 -7.64
N ALA A 114 20.79 3.59 -8.62
CA ALA A 114 21.04 2.21 -9.06
C ALA A 114 21.53 1.29 -7.92
N GLY A 115 22.27 1.85 -6.94
CA GLY A 115 22.72 1.12 -5.75
C GLY A 115 21.62 0.78 -4.74
N ASP A 116 20.47 1.46 -4.82
CA ASP A 116 19.32 1.19 -3.96
C ASP A 116 18.50 -0.01 -4.49
N LEU A 117 18.61 -0.33 -5.77
CA LEU A 117 17.86 -1.41 -6.42
C LEU A 117 18.64 -2.72 -6.40
N SER A 118 18.09 -3.73 -5.73
CA SER A 118 18.62 -5.10 -5.74
C SER A 118 17.70 -6.03 -6.53
N ALA A 119 18.27 -7.07 -7.15
CA ALA A 119 17.52 -8.03 -7.97
C ALA A 119 16.54 -8.92 -7.18
N GLY A 120 16.49 -8.81 -5.84
CA GLY A 120 15.72 -9.69 -4.98
C GLY A 120 16.15 -11.16 -5.09
N THR A 121 15.38 -12.06 -4.47
CA THR A 121 15.63 -13.51 -4.44
C THR A 121 15.28 -14.22 -5.77
N GLY A 122 15.29 -13.49 -6.89
CA GLY A 122 14.79 -13.92 -8.18
C GLY A 122 13.37 -13.41 -8.40
N PRO A 123 13.15 -12.38 -9.24
CA PRO A 123 11.82 -11.85 -9.46
C PRO A 123 10.94 -12.92 -10.13
N HIS A 124 9.70 -13.05 -9.69
CA HIS A 124 8.73 -13.79 -10.48
C HIS A 124 8.57 -13.11 -11.84
N ARG A 125 9.07 -13.73 -12.91
CA ARG A 125 8.80 -13.34 -14.28
C ARG A 125 7.50 -14.02 -14.72
N GLY A 126 6.39 -13.33 -14.51
CA GLY A 126 5.10 -13.84 -14.96
C GLY A 126 5.08 -13.97 -16.48
N PRO A 127 4.43 -15.01 -17.07
CA PRO A 127 3.99 -14.89 -18.44
C PRO A 127 3.12 -13.62 -18.56
N ALA A 128 3.21 -12.93 -19.70
CA ALA A 128 2.35 -11.79 -19.97
C ALA A 128 0.88 -12.20 -19.72
N PRO A 129 0.07 -11.37 -19.05
CA PRO A 129 -1.30 -11.74 -18.73
C PRO A 129 -2.02 -12.14 -20.01
N ALA A 130 -2.65 -13.32 -19.99
CA ALA A 130 -3.69 -13.60 -20.96
C ALA A 130 -4.72 -12.48 -20.84
N THR A 131 -5.10 -11.89 -21.97
CA THR A 131 -6.07 -10.79 -22.07
C THR A 131 -7.20 -11.01 -21.06
N PRO A 132 -7.53 -10.04 -20.18
CA PRO A 132 -8.61 -10.22 -19.22
C PRO A 132 -9.88 -10.55 -20.00
N THR A 133 -10.32 -11.81 -19.91
CA THR A 133 -11.68 -12.19 -20.32
C THR A 133 -12.59 -11.42 -19.38
N ARG A 134 -13.14 -10.32 -19.88
CA ARG A 134 -14.06 -9.44 -19.17
C ARG A 134 -15.04 -10.30 -18.35
N PRO A 135 -15.00 -10.29 -17.00
CA PRO A 135 -16.05 -10.93 -16.25
C PRO A 135 -17.35 -10.22 -16.60
N ALA A 136 -18.27 -10.95 -17.22
CA ALA A 136 -19.56 -10.45 -17.65
C ALA A 136 -20.51 -10.34 -16.45
N THR A 137 -20.13 -9.64 -15.38
CA THR A 137 -21.07 -9.19 -14.35
C THR A 137 -20.34 -8.19 -13.46
N ALA A 138 -20.85 -6.95 -13.41
CA ALA A 138 -20.54 -6.07 -12.32
C ALA A 138 -20.98 -6.77 -11.04
N ALA A 139 -20.04 -7.25 -10.23
CA ALA A 139 -20.34 -7.57 -8.85
C ALA A 139 -20.79 -6.25 -8.22
N THR A 140 -22.10 -6.10 -8.03
CA THR A 140 -22.66 -5.13 -7.11
C THR A 140 -22.04 -5.44 -5.75
N PHE A 141 -21.03 -4.66 -5.38
CA PHE A 141 -20.55 -4.66 -4.00
C PHE A 141 -21.77 -4.40 -3.10
N PRO A 142 -22.05 -5.25 -2.10
CA PRO A 142 -23.05 -4.91 -1.11
C PRO A 142 -22.63 -3.58 -0.46
N PRO A 143 -23.54 -2.62 -0.27
CA PRO A 143 -23.21 -1.39 0.42
C PRO A 143 -22.61 -1.74 1.79
N LEU A 144 -21.48 -1.09 2.11
CA LEU A 144 -20.90 -1.12 3.45
C LEU A 144 -22.03 -0.90 4.45
N ARG A 145 -22.33 -1.93 5.26
CA ARG A 145 -23.19 -1.75 6.43
C ARG A 145 -22.55 -0.65 7.26
N GLN A 146 -23.16 0.53 7.24
CA GLN A 146 -22.86 1.57 8.21
C GLN A 146 -23.11 0.96 9.59
N VAL A 147 -22.02 0.71 10.32
CA VAL A 147 -22.13 0.45 11.74
C VAL A 147 -22.54 1.78 12.35
N SER A 148 -23.84 1.91 12.65
CA SER A 148 -24.36 3.02 13.42
C SER A 148 -23.68 3.02 14.78
N THR A 149 -22.67 3.87 14.96
CA THR A 149 -22.18 4.26 16.28
C THR A 149 -23.15 5.30 16.83
N ASP A 150 -24.34 4.86 17.22
CA ASP A 150 -25.25 5.67 18.01
C ASP A 150 -25.37 5.02 19.39
N THR A 151 -24.44 5.38 20.27
CA THR A 151 -24.61 5.24 21.72
C THR A 151 -23.88 6.40 22.34
N ALA A 152 -24.62 7.50 22.51
CA ALA A 152 -24.21 8.64 23.30
C ALA A 152 -23.96 8.22 24.76
N PRO A 153 -22.87 8.66 25.41
CA PRO A 153 -22.75 8.54 26.86
C PRO A 153 -23.67 9.56 27.53
N ALA A 154 -24.54 9.06 28.42
CA ALA A 154 -25.37 9.88 29.30
C ALA A 154 -24.50 10.78 30.18
N ALA A 155 -24.68 12.10 30.02
CA ALA A 155 -24.10 13.10 30.90
C ALA A 155 -24.72 12.98 32.30
N THR A 156 -23.91 12.54 33.27
CA THR A 156 -24.25 12.70 34.69
C THR A 156 -23.55 13.95 35.20
N THR A 157 -24.32 15.03 35.31
CA THR A 157 -23.93 16.27 35.99
C THR A 157 -23.89 16.01 37.50
N THR A 158 -22.69 15.86 38.07
CA THR A 158 -22.49 15.98 39.52
C THR A 158 -21.82 17.32 39.78
N ALA A 159 -22.55 18.20 40.47
CA ALA A 159 -22.13 19.53 40.85
C ALA A 159 -20.97 19.48 41.86
N SER A 160 -19.91 20.24 41.59
CA SER A 160 -18.83 20.54 42.54
C SER A 160 -19.22 21.73 43.41
N PRO A 161 -19.04 21.68 44.75
CA PRO A 161 -19.22 22.85 45.59
C PRO A 161 -18.02 23.81 45.47
N GLN A 162 -18.39 25.08 45.27
CA GLN A 162 -17.59 26.28 45.47
C GLN A 162 -16.79 26.21 46.78
N THR A 163 -15.47 26.47 46.73
CA THR A 163 -14.73 26.93 47.90
C THR A 163 -13.83 28.11 47.51
N SER A 164 -14.05 29.21 48.23
CA SER A 164 -13.51 30.55 48.07
C SER A 164 -11.97 30.68 48.18
N PRO A 165 -11.39 31.80 47.69
CA PRO A 165 -9.95 32.03 47.71
C PRO A 165 -9.46 32.56 49.06
N GLN A 166 -8.24 32.16 49.45
CA GLN A 166 -7.46 32.86 50.48
C GLN A 166 -6.23 33.53 49.85
N PRO A 167 -5.96 34.82 50.16
CA PRO A 167 -4.72 35.47 49.79
C PRO A 167 -3.73 35.45 50.96
N HIS A 168 -2.51 34.94 50.74
CA HIS A 168 -1.36 35.23 51.61
C HIS A 168 -0.16 35.57 50.72
N ARG A 169 0.12 36.87 50.55
CA ARG A 169 0.99 37.76 51.35
C ARG A 169 2.46 37.65 50.93
N LEU A 170 2.95 38.75 50.35
CA LEU A 170 4.34 39.07 50.13
C LEU A 170 5.17 38.98 51.43
N GLY A 171 6.39 38.47 51.31
CA GLY A 171 7.46 38.61 52.28
C GLY A 171 8.80 38.77 51.55
N ARG A 172 9.29 40.01 51.60
CA ARG A 172 10.60 40.59 51.23
C ARG A 172 11.75 39.66 50.84
#